data_AF-A5WDQ2-F1
#
_entry.id   AF-A5WDQ2-F1
#
_cell.length_a   1.000
_cell.length_b   1.000
_cell.length_c   1.000
_cell.angle_alpha   90.00
_cell.angle_beta   90.00
_cell.angle_gamma   90.00
#
_symmetry.space_group_name_H-M   'P 1'
#
loop_
_entity.id
_entity.type
_entity.pdbx_description
1 polymer ?
#
loop_
_entity_poly.entity_id
_entity_poly.type
_entity_poly.pdbx_seq_one_letter_code
_entity_poly.pdbx_strand_id
1 'polypeptide(L)'
;MPTFAWVCVVIGFIILWFYGIQLIIIAFRESIAWGLMYLFVPFANLYYVISRWDKCKSPFLKSLLALPFIILGFYLLNTSIAGPGYEMIDGLTQL
;
A
#
# COMPACT_ATOMS: atom_id res chain seq x y z
N MET A 1 6.96 6.72 -19.70
CA MET A 1 6.54 8.03 -19.17
C MET A 1 6.40 7.92 -17.66
N PRO A 2 7.36 8.47 -16.88
CA PRO A 2 7.38 8.33 -15.42
C PRO A 2 6.12 8.88 -14.74
N THR A 3 5.44 9.86 -15.36
CA THR A 3 4.18 10.44 -14.88
C THR A 3 3.07 9.41 -14.68
N PHE A 4 2.92 8.45 -15.59
CA PHE A 4 1.89 7.41 -15.47
C PHE A 4 2.15 6.49 -14.26
N ALA A 5 3.42 6.17 -14.01
CA ALA A 5 3.81 5.35 -12.86
C ALA A 5 3.46 6.04 -11.54
N TRP A 6 3.74 7.34 -11.42
CA TRP A 6 3.34 8.14 -10.26
C TRP A 6 1.82 8.19 -10.06
N VAL A 7 1.04 8.32 -11.14
CA VAL A 7 -0.43 8.29 -11.05
C VAL A 7 -0.93 6.95 -10.49
N CYS A 8 -0.40 5.81 -10.97
CA CYS A 8 -0.75 4.50 -10.44
C CYS A 8 -0.42 4.37 -8.94
N VAL A 9 0.78 4.82 -8.52
CA VAL A 9 1.19 4.79 -7.11
C VAL A 9 0.24 5.63 -6.26
N VAL A 10 -0.07 6.86 -6.68
CA VAL A 10 -0.97 7.76 -5.93
C VAL A 10 -2.36 7.16 -5.78
N ILE A 11 -2.94 6.60 -6.85
CA ILE A 11 -4.25 5.92 -6.80
C ILE A 11 -4.21 4.75 -5.82
N GLY A 12 -3.18 3.90 -5.91
CA GLY A 12 -2.99 2.78 -5.00
C GLY A 12 -2.92 3.23 -3.54
N PHE A 13 -2.16 4.30 -3.26
CA PHE A 13 -2.06 4.88 -1.93
C PHE A 13 -3.40 5.43 -1.41
N ILE A 14 -4.18 6.13 -2.23
CA ILE A 14 -5.49 6.67 -1.84
C ILE A 14 -6.44 5.54 -1.44
N ILE A 15 -6.48 4.46 -2.23
CA ILE A 15 -7.31 3.28 -1.94
C ILE A 15 -6.90 2.67 -0.59
N LEU A 16 -5.60 2.44 -0.38
CA LEU A 16 -5.07 1.88 0.86
C LEU A 16 -5.35 2.76 2.07
N TRP A 17 -5.18 4.06 1.94
CA TRP A 17 -5.48 5.03 2.99
C TRP A 17 -6.96 5.01 3.35
N PHE A 18 -7.85 5.09 2.36
CA PHE A 18 -9.28 5.17 2.59
C PHE A 18 -9.82 3.92 3.28
N TYR A 19 -9.48 2.73 2.78
CA TYR A 19 -9.93 1.47 3.37
C TYR A 19 -9.18 1.09 4.65
N GLY A 20 -7.90 1.48 4.77
CA GLY A 20 -7.12 1.30 5.99
C GLY A 20 -7.70 2.11 7.15
N ILE A 21 -8.05 3.38 6.92
CA ILE A 21 -8.73 4.21 7.92
C ILE A 21 -10.09 3.60 8.31
N GLN A 22 -10.87 3.07 7.36
CA GLN A 22 -12.13 2.40 7.69
C GLN A 22 -11.92 1.22 8.65
N LEU A 23 -10.90 0.38 8.43
CA LEU A 23 -10.58 -0.73 9.33
C LEU A 23 -10.16 -0.25 10.72
N ILE A 24 -9.34 0.80 10.78
CA ILE A 24 -8.95 1.44 12.05
C ILE A 24 -10.20 1.96 12.79
N ILE A 25 -11.10 2.66 12.10
CA ILE A 25 -12.35 3.16 12.69
C ILE A 25 -13.19 2.01 13.23
N ILE A 26 -13.33 0.90 12.48
CA ILE A 26 -14.07 -0.28 12.96
C ILE A 26 -13.45 -0.82 14.25
N ALA A 27 -12.13 -0.90 14.34
CA ALA A 27 -11.41 -1.34 15.54
C ALA A 27 -11.63 -0.40 16.74
N PHE A 28 -11.51 0.91 16.54
CA PHE A 28 -11.75 1.92 17.58
C PHE A 28 -13.21 1.97 18.05
N ARG A 29 -14.17 1.67 17.17
CA ARG A 29 -15.60 1.58 17.52
C ARG A 29 -15.91 0.37 18.40
N GLU A 30 -15.08 -0.67 18.38
CA GLU A 30 -15.22 -1.83 19.29
C GLU A 30 -14.58 -1.53 20.64
N SER A 31 -13.34 -1.04 20.66
CA SER A 31 -12.71 -0.50 21.87
C SER A 31 -11.45 0.29 21.53
N ILE A 32 -11.05 1.19 22.42
CA ILE A 32 -9.78 1.93 22.31
C ILE A 32 -8.58 0.98 22.31
N ALA A 33 -8.62 -0.08 23.14
CA ALA A 33 -7.54 -1.06 23.22
C ALA A 33 -7.35 -1.81 21.88
N TRP A 34 -8.44 -2.26 21.25
CA TRP A 34 -8.38 -2.91 19.93
C TRP A 34 -7.91 -1.95 18.84
N GLY A 35 -8.37 -0.69 18.85
CA GLY A 35 -7.90 0.32 17.91
C GLY A 35 -6.39 0.59 17.99
N LEU A 36 -5.86 0.72 19.21
CA LEU A 36 -4.43 0.89 19.44
C LEU A 36 -3.63 -0.36 19.05
N MET A 37 -4.12 -1.55 19.42
CA MET A 37 -3.45 -2.80 19.07
C MET A 37 -3.42 -3.01 17.54
N TYR A 38 -4.50 -2.65 16.85
CA TYR A 38 -4.58 -2.68 15.39
C TYR A 38 -3.55 -1.76 14.71
N LEU A 39 -3.27 -0.59 15.31
CA LEU A 39 -2.35 0.41 14.75
C LEU A 39 -0.88 0.07 15.02
N PHE A 40 -0.55 -0.36 16.24
CA PHE A 40 0.85 -0.54 16.67
C PHE A 40 1.35 -1.99 16.57
N VAL A 41 0.45 -2.98 16.51
CA VAL A 41 0.84 -4.40 16.51
C VAL A 41 0.45 -5.03 15.16
N PRO A 42 1.42 -5.27 14.26
CA PRO A 42 1.13 -5.73 12.89
C PRO A 42 0.40 -7.07 12.84
N PHE A 43 0.75 -8.02 13.73
CA PHE A 43 0.06 -9.31 13.80
C PHE A 43 -1.36 -9.20 14.36
N ALA A 44 -1.62 -8.22 15.23
CA ALA A 44 -2.94 -8.01 15.78
C ALA A 44 -3.91 -7.43 14.76
N ASN A 45 -3.43 -6.64 13.79
CA ASN A 45 -4.22 -6.17 12.66
C ASN A 45 -4.81 -7.36 11.88
N LEU A 46 -3.96 -8.29 11.42
CA LEU A 46 -4.42 -9.48 10.70
C LEU A 46 -5.35 -10.34 11.56
N TYR A 47 -4.99 -10.57 12.82
CA TYR A 47 -5.85 -11.31 13.74
C TYR A 47 -7.23 -10.66 13.89
N TYR A 48 -7.28 -9.33 14.02
CA TYR A 48 -8.53 -8.58 14.15
C TYR A 48 -9.41 -8.71 12.91
N VAL A 49 -8.82 -8.58 11.71
CA VAL A 49 -9.53 -8.73 10.43
C VAL A 49 -10.10 -10.15 10.29
N ILE A 50 -9.32 -11.19 10.60
CA ILE A 50 -9.76 -12.59 10.50
C ILE A 50 -10.85 -12.88 11.54
N SER A 51 -10.64 -12.45 12.78
CA SER A 51 -11.59 -12.68 13.88
C SER A 51 -12.91 -11.93 13.70
N ARG A 52 -12.91 -10.73 13.10
CA ARG A 52 -14.10 -9.91 12.84
C ARG A 52 -14.39 -9.81 11.35
N TRP A 53 -14.23 -10.93 10.64
CA TRP A 53 -14.35 -10.98 9.18
C TRP A 53 -15.67 -10.39 8.66
N ASP A 54 -16.80 -10.64 9.33
CA ASP A 54 -18.09 -10.11 8.86
C ASP A 54 -18.15 -8.59 8.78
N LYS A 55 -17.45 -7.88 9.67
CA LYS A 55 -17.37 -6.41 9.67
C LYS A 55 -16.25 -5.90 8.77
N CYS A 56 -15.13 -6.63 8.71
CA CYS A 56 -13.90 -6.17 8.05
C CYS A 56 -13.78 -6.60 6.58
N LYS A 57 -14.50 -7.62 6.11
CA LYS A 57 -14.34 -8.20 4.77
C LYS A 57 -14.48 -7.19 3.64
N SER A 58 -15.48 -6.31 3.72
CA SER A 58 -15.75 -5.32 2.68
C SER A 58 -14.61 -4.30 2.52
N PRO A 59 -14.19 -3.57 3.56
CA PRO A 59 -13.05 -2.65 3.44
C PRO A 59 -11.74 -3.38 3.16
N PHE A 60 -11.50 -4.55 3.77
CA PHE A 60 -10.27 -5.31 3.55
C PHE A 60 -10.13 -5.78 2.08
N LEU A 61 -11.16 -6.42 1.51
CA LEU A 61 -11.11 -6.86 0.11
C LEU A 61 -10.98 -5.70 -0.86
N LYS A 62 -11.58 -4.54 -0.54
CA LYS A 62 -11.43 -3.33 -1.35
C LYS A 62 -10.05 -2.72 -1.25
N SER A 63 -9.38 -2.80 -0.09
CA SER A 63 -7.97 -2.40 0.02
C SER A 63 -7.06 -3.25 -0.87
N LEU A 64 -7.43 -4.51 -1.15
CA LEU A 64 -6.68 -5.40 -2.03
C LEU A 64 -6.66 -4.92 -3.49
N LEU A 65 -7.65 -4.12 -3.92
CA LEU A 65 -7.63 -3.46 -5.23
C LEU A 65 -6.45 -2.51 -5.38
N ALA A 66 -5.83 -2.03 -4.30
CA ALA A 66 -4.63 -1.20 -4.37
C ALA A 66 -3.39 -1.97 -4.85
N LEU A 67 -3.33 -3.29 -4.61
CA LEU A 67 -2.16 -4.12 -4.96
C LEU A 67 -1.76 -4.03 -6.43
N PRO A 68 -2.65 -4.23 -7.42
CA PRO A 68 -2.27 -4.12 -8.83
C PRO A 68 -1.74 -2.72 -9.18
N PHE A 69 -2.32 -1.65 -8.63
CA PHE A 69 -1.84 -0.28 -8.89
C PHE A 69 -0.46 -0.02 -8.30
N ILE A 70 -0.21 -0.52 -7.08
CA ILE A 70 1.08 -0.39 -6.41
C ILE A 70 2.14 -1.22 -7.14
N ILE A 71 1.89 -2.50 -7.41
CA ILE A 71 2.84 -3.39 -8.09
C ILE A 71 3.18 -2.83 -9.48
N LEU A 72 2.17 -2.44 -10.26
CA LEU A 72 2.38 -1.85 -11.58
C LEU A 72 3.14 -0.52 -11.49
N GLY A 73 2.75 0.35 -10.55
CA GLY A 73 3.41 1.63 -10.34
C GLY A 73 4.90 1.48 -9.99
N PHE A 74 5.24 0.60 -9.05
CA PHE A 74 6.63 0.33 -8.67
C PHE A 74 7.44 -0.33 -9.78
N TYR A 75 6.86 -1.28 -10.51
CA TYR A 75 7.51 -1.91 -11.67
C TYR A 75 7.84 -0.88 -12.76
N LEU A 76 6.88 0.01 -13.07
CA LEU A 76 7.07 1.07 -14.05
C LEU A 76 8.06 2.14 -13.57
N LEU A 77 8.09 2.46 -12.27
CA LEU A 77 9.10 3.37 -11.70
C LEU A 77 10.50 2.77 -11.82
N ASN A 78 10.69 1.51 -11.45
CA ASN A 78 12.01 0.87 -11.51
C ASN A 78 12.56 0.87 -12.95
N THR A 79 11.72 0.51 -13.94
CA THR A 79 12.10 0.50 -15.36
C THR A 79 12.25 1.89 -15.99
N SER A 80 11.65 2.93 -15.41
CA SER A 80 11.79 4.31 -15.93
C SER A 80 12.92 5.11 -15.27
N ILE A 81 13.31 4.78 -14.04
CA ILE A 81 14.52 5.29 -13.39
C ILE A 81 15.75 4.55 -13.95
N ALA A 82 15.60 3.25 -14.25
CA ALA A 82 16.55 2.48 -15.05
C ALA A 82 16.40 2.77 -16.57
N GLY A 83 16.34 4.06 -16.96
CA GLY A 83 16.45 4.48 -18.36
C GLY A 83 17.89 4.87 -18.74
N PRO A 84 18.35 4.77 -20.00
CA PRO A 84 19.76 4.77 -20.44
C PRO A 84 20.73 5.84 -19.88
N GLY A 85 20.24 6.86 -19.18
CA GLY A 85 21.05 7.78 -18.37
C GLY A 85 21.78 7.13 -17.18
N TYR A 86 21.22 6.13 -16.48
CA TYR A 86 21.95 5.46 -15.38
C TYR A 86 23.09 4.57 -15.91
N GLU A 87 22.87 3.88 -17.05
CA GLU A 87 23.89 3.04 -17.71
C GLU A 87 25.07 3.88 -18.21
N MET A 88 24.82 5.10 -18.70
CA MET A 88 25.88 6.04 -19.08
C MET A 88 26.68 6.55 -17.88
N ILE A 89 26.04 6.80 -16.73
CA ILE A 89 26.73 7.24 -15.51
C ILE A 89 27.59 6.08 -14.96
N ASP A 90 27.06 4.86 -14.92
CA ASP A 90 27.80 3.66 -14.48
C ASP A 90 29.03 3.42 -15.36
N GLY A 91 28.88 3.58 -16.68
CA GLY A 91 29.98 3.49 -17.64
C GLY A 91 31.05 4.58 -17.51
N LEU A 92 30.70 5.77 -17.00
CA LEU A 92 31.65 6.85 -16.73
C LEU A 92 32.38 6.70 -15.39
N THR A 93 31.79 6.02 -14.41
CA THR A 93 32.44 5.71 -13.12
C THR A 93 33.39 4.51 -13.17
N GLN A 94 33.34 3.70 -14.24
CA GLN A 94 34.27 2.59 -14.48
C GLN A 94 35.50 2.98 -15.31
N LEU A 95 35.63 4.25 -15.69
CA LEU A 95 36.82 4.84 -16.33
C LEU A 95 37.68 5.58 -15.28
#